data_AF-A0A7S3HAN5-F1
#
_entry.id   AF-A0A7S3HAN5-F1
#
_cell.length_a   1.000
_cell.length_b   1.000
_cell.length_c   1.000
_cell.angle_alpha   90.00
_cell.angle_beta   90.00
_cell.angle_gamma   90.00
#
_symmetry.space_group_name_H-M   'P 1'
#
loop_
_entity.id
_entity.type
_entity.pdbx_description
1 polymer ?
#
loop_
_entity_poly.entity_id
_entity_poly.type
_entity_poly.pdbx_seq_one_letter_code
_entity_poly.pdbx_strand_id
1 'polypeptide(L)'
;TNRMNRLSQAESENEVNLFRMQGQIEQERLNGDLLKIQHEHSTEEAEVMGKAESARIAAFMDGLQTSVPKPEDRAHMWQVLRKTEALATVTQGNCTLYFTPSDV
;
A
#
# COMPACT_ATOMS: atom_id res chain seq x y z
N THR A 1 -2.30 11.18 -63.23
CA THR A 1 -3.21 10.42 -62.34
C THR A 1 -2.49 9.73 -61.19
N ASN A 2 -1.37 9.01 -61.41
CA ASN A 2 -0.66 8.27 -60.33
C ASN A 2 -0.06 9.11 -59.18
N ARG A 3 0.36 10.36 -59.42
CA ARG A 3 0.97 11.20 -58.38
C ARG A 3 -0.05 11.68 -57.33
N MET A 4 -1.27 12.04 -57.78
CA MET A 4 -2.36 12.47 -56.90
C MET A 4 -2.81 11.33 -55.98
N ASN A 5 -2.96 10.11 -56.51
CA ASN A 5 -3.35 8.96 -55.69
C ASN A 5 -2.28 8.61 -54.64
N ARG A 6 -0.99 8.72 -54.98
CA ARG A 6 0.11 8.49 -54.02
C ARG A 6 0.15 9.55 -52.93
N LEU A 7 -0.11 10.82 -53.27
CA LEU A 7 -0.18 11.90 -52.28
C LEU A 7 -1.35 11.71 -51.32
N SER A 8 -2.54 11.43 -51.88
CA SER A 8 -3.75 11.16 -51.10
C SER A 8 -3.63 9.92 -50.22
N GLN A 9 -2.94 8.87 -50.69
CA GLN A 9 -2.64 7.70 -49.87
C GLN A 9 -1.67 8.03 -48.72
N ALA A 10 -0.62 8.80 -48.98
CA ALA A 10 0.32 9.22 -47.95
C ALA A 10 -0.34 10.15 -46.91
N GLU A 11 -1.25 11.03 -47.32
CA GLU A 11 -2.05 11.86 -46.42
C GLU A 11 -2.96 10.99 -45.53
N SER A 12 -3.67 10.02 -46.11
CA SER A 12 -4.53 9.10 -45.36
C SER A 12 -3.72 8.23 -44.37
N GLU A 13 -2.56 7.73 -44.78
CA GLU A 13 -1.66 6.98 -43.90
C GLU A 13 -1.11 7.85 -42.75
N ASN A 14 -0.78 9.11 -43.03
CA ASN A 14 -0.37 10.07 -42.01
C ASN A 14 -1.50 10.39 -41.02
N GLU A 15 -2.73 10.58 -41.49
CA GLU A 15 -3.90 10.79 -40.62
C GLU A 15 -4.12 9.61 -39.68
N VAL A 16 -4.08 8.37 -40.20
CA VAL A 16 -4.21 7.16 -39.35
C VAL A 16 -3.09 7.08 -38.32
N ASN A 17 -1.86 7.40 -38.71
CA ASN A 17 -0.72 7.42 -37.79
C ASN A 17 -0.87 8.50 -36.71
N LEU A 18 -1.37 9.69 -37.07
CA LEU A 18 -1.67 10.76 -36.11
C LEU A 18 -2.74 10.32 -35.10
N PHE A 19 -3.84 9.70 -35.55
CA PHE A 19 -4.88 9.21 -34.63
C PHE A 19 -4.38 8.10 -33.70
N ARG A 20 -3.54 7.18 -34.21
CA ARG A 20 -2.91 6.16 -33.36
C ARG A 20 -2.01 6.78 -32.30
N MET A 21 -1.17 7.72 -32.69
CA MET A 21 -0.28 8.43 -31.76
C MET A 21 -1.09 9.21 -30.71
N GLN A 22 -2.17 9.88 -31.12
CA GLN A 22 -3.04 10.59 -30.20
C GLN A 22 -3.75 9.64 -29.23
N GLY A 23 -4.18 8.46 -29.70
CA GLY A 23 -4.73 7.41 -28.84
C GLY A 23 -3.72 6.88 -27.83
N GLN A 24 -2.46 6.70 -28.24
CA GLN A 24 -1.37 6.29 -27.35
C GLN A 24 -1.07 7.34 -26.29
N ILE A 25 -1.01 8.63 -26.67
CA ILE A 25 -0.80 9.74 -25.73
C ILE A 25 -1.92 9.77 -24.70
N GLU A 26 -3.18 9.64 -25.12
CA GLU A 26 -4.31 9.67 -24.19
C GLU A 26 -4.30 8.44 -23.27
N GLN A 27 -3.93 7.27 -23.78
CA GLN A 27 -3.77 6.07 -22.97
C GLN A 27 -2.66 6.23 -21.91
N GLU A 28 -1.51 6.79 -22.29
CA GLU A 28 -0.43 7.08 -21.35
C GLU A 28 -0.84 8.14 -20.31
N ARG A 29 -1.61 9.16 -20.72
CA ARG A 29 -2.16 10.17 -19.81
C ARG A 29 -3.07 9.53 -18.76
N LEU A 30 -4.01 8.68 -19.20
CA LEU A 30 -4.93 7.97 -18.31
C LEU A 30 -4.19 7.02 -17.37
N ASN A 31 -3.17 6.31 -17.86
CA ASN A 31 -2.33 5.46 -17.02
C ASN A 31 -1.55 6.29 -15.97
N GLY A 32 -1.04 7.45 -16.37
CA GLY A 32 -0.39 8.38 -15.45
C GLY A 32 -1.33 8.87 -14.34
N ASP A 33 -2.57 9.20 -14.69
CA ASP A 33 -3.59 9.62 -13.73
C ASP A 33 -4.01 8.46 -12.80
N LEU A 34 -4.15 7.24 -13.33
CA LEU A 34 -4.40 6.04 -12.52
C LEU A 34 -3.29 5.81 -11.49
N LEU A 35 -2.02 5.93 -11.90
CA LEU A 35 -0.87 5.76 -11.01
C LEU A 35 -0.83 6.81 -9.90
N LYS A 36 -1.22 8.06 -10.19
CA LYS A 36 -1.34 9.09 -9.16
C LYS A 36 -2.41 8.72 -8.13
N ILE A 37 -3.60 8.32 -8.58
CA ILE A 37 -4.68 7.90 -7.69
C ILE A 37 -4.24 6.71 -6.82
N GLN A 38 -3.58 5.71 -7.41
CA GLN A 38 -3.07 4.57 -6.65
C GLN A 38 -2.03 4.99 -5.61
N HIS A 39 -1.14 5.92 -5.97
CA HIS A 39 -0.15 6.44 -5.03
C HIS A 39 -0.82 7.19 -3.87
N GLU A 40 -1.71 8.13 -4.18
CA GLU A 40 -2.48 8.89 -3.19
C GLU A 40 -3.24 7.95 -2.25
N HIS A 41 -3.99 6.99 -2.80
CA HIS A 41 -4.70 5.99 -2.02
C HIS A 41 -3.76 5.18 -1.11
N SER A 42 -2.63 4.70 -1.65
CA SER A 42 -1.65 3.95 -0.85
C SER A 42 -1.07 4.80 0.29
N THR A 43 -0.85 6.10 0.06
CA THR A 43 -0.36 7.01 1.12
C THR A 43 -1.43 7.27 2.18
N GLU A 44 -2.68 7.49 1.77
CA GLU A 44 -3.81 7.67 2.69
C GLU A 44 -4.06 6.42 3.52
N GLU A 45 -4.03 5.23 2.90
CA GLU A 45 -4.15 3.96 3.61
C GLU A 45 -3.04 3.80 4.65
N ALA A 46 -1.79 4.07 4.28
CA ALA A 46 -0.66 4.00 5.21
C ALA A 46 -0.82 4.99 6.38
N GLU A 47 -1.27 6.21 6.11
CA GLU A 47 -1.58 7.19 7.15
C GLU A 47 -2.71 6.73 8.07
N VAL A 48 -3.81 6.23 7.51
CA VAL A 48 -4.96 5.76 8.28
C VAL A 48 -4.57 4.57 9.15
N MET A 49 -3.80 3.61 8.61
CA MET A 49 -3.28 2.48 9.38
C MET A 49 -2.36 2.96 10.51
N GLY A 50 -1.47 3.91 10.24
CA GLY A 50 -0.60 4.49 11.26
C GLY A 50 -1.36 5.23 12.36
N LYS A 51 -2.36 6.03 12.00
CA LYS A 51 -3.24 6.75 12.95
C LYS A 51 -4.05 5.77 13.79
N ALA A 52 -4.61 4.72 13.18
CA ALA A 52 -5.38 3.70 13.87
C ALA A 52 -4.53 2.91 14.87
N GLU A 53 -3.31 2.54 14.49
CA GLU A 53 -2.39 1.83 15.39
C GLU A 53 -1.94 2.73 16.54
N SER A 54 -1.61 3.99 16.26
CA SER A 54 -1.27 4.97 17.30
C SER A 54 -2.42 5.16 18.30
N ALA A 55 -3.65 5.30 17.81
CA ALA A 55 -4.83 5.41 18.66
C ALA A 55 -5.07 4.16 19.53
N ARG A 56 -4.81 2.97 18.97
CA ARG A 56 -4.90 1.70 19.70
C ARG A 56 -3.88 1.63 20.84
N ILE A 57 -2.63 2.00 20.58
CA ILE A 57 -1.56 2.04 21.59
C ILE A 57 -1.91 3.05 22.68
N ALA A 58 -2.35 4.26 22.31
CA ALA A 58 -2.75 5.29 23.27
C ALA A 58 -3.88 4.80 24.18
N ALA A 59 -4.94 4.24 23.61
CA ALA A 59 -6.06 3.68 24.36
C ALA A 59 -5.63 2.56 25.33
N PHE A 60 -4.70 1.69 24.92
CA PHE A 60 -4.14 0.66 25.79
C PHE A 60 -3.35 1.26 26.96
N MET A 61 -2.47 2.23 26.68
CA MET A 61 -1.63 2.87 27.70
C MET A 61 -2.45 3.66 28.71
N ASP A 62 -3.51 4.35 28.26
CA ASP A 62 -4.38 5.15 29.12
C ASP A 62 -5.35 4.26 29.91
N GLY A 63 -5.93 3.23 29.28
CA GLY A 63 -6.89 2.33 29.93
C GLY A 63 -6.29 1.54 31.10
N LEU A 64 -4.98 1.27 31.06
CA LEU A 64 -4.27 0.58 32.14
C LEU A 64 -3.63 1.51 33.17
N GLN A 65 -3.75 2.83 33.02
CA GLN A 65 -3.07 3.79 33.90
C GLN A 65 -3.45 3.64 35.37
N THR A 66 -4.70 3.29 35.67
CA THR A 66 -5.18 3.11 37.06
C THR A 66 -4.64 1.83 37.70
N SER A 67 -4.58 0.74 36.95
CA SER A 67 -4.13 -0.57 37.48
C SER A 67 -2.61 -0.75 37.42
N VAL A 68 -1.95 -0.16 36.42
CA VAL A 68 -0.52 -0.20 36.19
C VAL A 68 -0.01 1.23 36.03
N PRO A 69 0.33 1.93 37.13
CA PRO A 69 0.68 3.35 37.09
C PRO A 69 1.99 3.65 36.35
N LYS A 70 2.94 2.72 36.37
CA LYS A 70 4.24 2.88 35.72
C LYS A 70 4.11 2.71 34.20
N PRO A 71 4.53 3.70 33.39
CA PRO A 71 4.43 3.63 31.93
C PRO A 71 5.33 2.55 31.33
N GLU A 72 6.48 2.27 31.93
CA GLU A 72 7.43 1.23 31.50
C GLU A 72 6.79 -0.17 31.54
N ASP A 73 6.09 -0.48 32.63
CA ASP A 73 5.40 -1.76 32.80
C ASP A 73 4.27 -1.92 31.77
N ARG A 74 3.53 -0.84 31.47
CA ARG A 74 2.49 -0.85 30.41
C ARG A 74 3.09 -1.11 29.04
N ALA A 75 4.23 -0.49 28.72
CA ALA A 75 4.94 -0.71 27.47
C ALA A 75 5.45 -2.16 27.35
N HIS A 76 5.99 -2.73 28.45
CA HIS A 76 6.42 -4.12 28.47
C HIS A 76 5.25 -5.09 28.26
N MET A 77 4.11 -4.85 28.92
CA MET A 77 2.90 -5.67 28.72
C MET A 77 2.42 -5.63 27.27
N TRP A 78 2.42 -4.45 26.65
CA TRP A 78 2.07 -4.30 25.24
C TRP A 78 3.01 -5.10 24.33
N GLN A 79 4.32 -5.04 24.57
CA GLN A 79 5.31 -5.79 23.79
C GLN A 79 5.11 -7.30 23.90
N VAL A 80 4.84 -7.80 25.11
CA VAL A 80 4.58 -9.24 25.34
C VAL A 80 3.32 -9.68 24.57
N LEU A 81 2.23 -8.91 24.61
CA LEU A 81 1.02 -9.21 23.85
C LEU A 81 1.26 -9.23 22.34
N ARG A 82 2.07 -8.29 21.81
CA ARG A 82 2.42 -8.30 20.38
C ARG A 82 3.28 -9.49 19.98
N LYS A 83 4.20 -9.91 20.83
CA LYS A 83 5.00 -11.11 20.58
C LYS A 83 4.12 -12.36 20.53
N THR A 84 3.16 -12.50 21.46
CA THR A 84 2.26 -13.68 21.46
C THR A 84 1.35 -13.71 20.22
N GLU A 85 0.85 -12.57 19.76
CA GLU A 85 0.11 -12.47 18.50
C GLU A 85 0.97 -12.85 17.27
N ALA A 86 2.21 -12.36 17.23
CA ALA A 86 3.15 -12.72 16.18
C ALA A 86 3.42 -14.24 16.17
N LEU A 87 3.65 -14.83 17.35
CA LEU A 87 3.83 -16.26 17.51
C LEU A 87 2.60 -17.05 17.03
N ALA A 88 1.39 -16.62 17.40
CA ALA A 88 0.15 -17.25 16.96
C ALA A 88 -0.02 -17.21 15.43
N THR A 89 0.44 -16.14 14.79
CA THR A 89 0.38 -16.02 13.33
C THR A 89 1.38 -16.97 12.66
N VAL A 90 2.59 -17.08 13.19
CA VAL A 90 3.61 -17.96 12.61
C VAL A 90 3.27 -19.44 12.81
N THR A 91 2.65 -19.81 13.94
CA THR A 91 2.23 -21.19 14.21
C THR A 91 1.04 -21.67 13.37
N GLN A 92 0.30 -20.78 12.71
CA GLN A 92 -0.74 -21.16 11.74
C GLN A 92 -0.17 -21.78 10.45
N GLY A 93 1.13 -21.63 10.18
CA GLY A 93 1.81 -22.31 9.09
C GLY A 93 2.24 -23.76 9.44
N ASN A 94 2.78 -24.49 8.47
CA ASN A 94 3.43 -25.80 8.70
C ASN A 94 4.82 -25.67 9.36
N CYS A 95 4.95 -24.81 10.38
CA CYS A 95 6.21 -24.55 11.07
C CYS A 95 6.11 -25.02 12.52
N THR A 96 7.09 -25.82 12.96
CA THR A 96 7.25 -26.18 14.38
C THR A 96 8.34 -25.31 14.97
N LEU A 97 7.98 -24.45 15.93
CA LEU A 97 8.90 -23.54 16.58
C LEU A 97 9.09 -23.90 18.06
N TYR A 98 10.34 -23.83 18.52
CA TYR A 98 10.72 -24.05 19.91
C TYR A 98 11.27 -22.74 20.46
N PHE A 99 10.75 -22.32 21.61
CA PHE A 99 11.13 -21.07 22.26
C PHE A 99 11.60 -21.33 23.68
N THR A 100 12.52 -20.50 24.15
CA THR A 100 12.92 -20.45 25.56
C THR A 100 12.13 -19.36 26.29
N PRO A 101 12.01 -19.42 27.64
CA PRO A 101 11.36 -18.37 28.42
C PRO A 101 11.98 -16.98 28.23
N SER A 102 13.22 -16.91 27.75
CA SER A 102 13.92 -15.67 27.38
C SER A 102 13.46 -15.05 26.06
N ASP A 103 12.79 -15.81 25.19
CA ASP A 103 12.35 -15.35 23.87
C ASP A 103 10.94 -14.71 23.88
N VAL A 104 10.19 -14.89 24.98
CA VAL A 104 8.81 -14.39 25.16
C VAL A 104 8.81 -13.14 26.03
#